data_AF-X1AIL2-F1
#
_entry.id   AF-X1AIL2-F1
#
_cell.length_a   1.000
_cell.length_b   1.000
_cell.length_c   1.000
_cell.angle_alpha   90.00
_cell.angle_beta   90.00
_cell.angle_gamma   90.00
#
_symmetry.space_group_name_H-M   'P 1'
#
loop_
_entity.id
_entity.type
_entity.pdbx_description
1 polymer ?
#
loop_
_entity_poly.entity_id
_entity_poly.type
_entity_poly.pdbx_seq_one_letter_code
_entity_poly.pdbx_strand_id
1 'polypeptide(L)'
;MNSFSKHQIPPLKEWKDFEDLCLSIWKRIWKDDGAQKNGRKGQKQDGVDFFGRPNKGNEYVGVQCKCKENMLGSKLTIPEIEKEISLAKNFKPELKEYIIATTSVRDVNIQKYCRKVTLEHKKINKFSVRACFWEEIKEQITEEEIIRFYRSFVIPEKLTKQQEDLIREEKKPTNIFEEKTQKIENIIFDPSKLISEIKEEEYNAELNYVKNLLNSFEVDKALDNLEELKNRIWNNSPDQIKFRILTNIGSANLYINKPQEAAKYFIEAYQYNKDEEKAISNLSLAYFILKEYVKSRDFALKVLQNNPTNYVASSMLIQSQIQLGEKNLEEVVKNIPNEVKNSSEVYSMLSFQAYEQNDIESAKKYGEIALNLDKKDNPEIKINLAITLLESLFKQQSIVFGSQISLETKKTLGSIINLLSEAWEKIKGKDLAKYKSFWLVNRAKAYRLLNNLSDAEKDIDLALYYEPDNPEYIFEKAIISFENNNLDYFPNNRKKIEKIIDVIPQSVLLLAEAISLKDIEESINILLKYLDGKDLNLKLNKEALRLLINLLLKNEDYFFNFFSIIRKII
;
A
#
# COMPACT_ATOMS: atom_id res chain seq x y z
N MET A 1 -25.73 15.32 -12.55
CA MET A 1 -24.38 15.92 -12.68
C MET A 1 -23.34 14.97 -12.08
N ASN A 2 -22.53 14.33 -12.92
CA ASN A 2 -21.43 13.44 -12.51
C ASN A 2 -20.27 14.28 -11.95
N SER A 3 -20.26 14.54 -10.64
CA SER A 3 -19.11 15.16 -9.98
C SER A 3 -18.34 14.09 -9.22
N PHE A 4 -17.58 13.24 -9.92
CA PHE A 4 -16.45 12.59 -9.28
C PHE A 4 -15.46 13.69 -8.87
N SER A 5 -15.17 13.79 -7.57
CA SER A 5 -14.20 14.77 -7.12
C SER A 5 -12.83 14.38 -7.67
N LYS A 6 -12.23 15.27 -8.47
CA LYS A 6 -10.84 15.16 -8.96
C LYS A 6 -9.85 14.79 -7.84
N HIS A 7 -10.22 15.10 -6.59
CA HIS A 7 -9.51 14.82 -5.34
C HIS A 7 -9.43 13.32 -4.96
N GLN A 8 -10.05 12.40 -5.71
CA GLN A 8 -10.07 10.96 -5.40
C GLN A 8 -9.31 10.08 -6.40
N ILE A 9 -8.76 10.67 -7.46
CA ILE A 9 -8.03 9.95 -8.50
C ILE A 9 -6.68 9.46 -7.96
N PRO A 10 -6.38 8.15 -7.98
CA PRO A 10 -5.07 7.62 -7.62
C PRO A 10 -4.06 7.83 -8.77
N PRO A 11 -2.75 7.87 -8.47
CA PRO A 11 -1.74 7.87 -9.51
C PRO A 11 -1.86 6.62 -10.39
N LEU A 12 -1.67 6.79 -11.70
CA LEU A 12 -1.57 5.65 -12.62
C LEU A 12 -0.31 4.85 -12.27
N LYS A 13 -0.46 3.53 -12.16
CA LYS A 13 0.64 2.62 -11.81
C LYS A 13 1.52 2.31 -13.02
N GLU A 14 0.94 2.30 -14.21
CA GLU A 14 1.63 2.05 -15.47
C GLU A 14 2.32 3.33 -15.96
N TRP A 15 3.65 3.26 -16.13
CA TRP A 15 4.47 4.39 -16.57
C TRP A 15 3.98 5.01 -17.88
N LYS A 16 3.56 4.16 -18.83
CA LYS A 16 3.07 4.61 -20.15
C LYS A 16 1.78 5.43 -20.04
N ASP A 17 0.85 4.98 -19.21
CA ASP A 17 -0.43 5.67 -19.03
C ASP A 17 -0.25 6.98 -18.25
N PHE A 18 0.67 7.02 -17.28
CA PHE A 18 1.04 8.25 -16.58
C PHE A 18 1.66 9.28 -17.52
N GLU A 19 2.58 8.86 -18.40
CA GLU A 19 3.17 9.74 -19.42
C GLU A 19 2.12 10.28 -20.40
N ASP A 20 1.19 9.42 -20.86
CA ASP A 20 0.11 9.82 -21.75
C ASP A 20 -0.88 10.79 -21.08
N LEU A 21 -1.19 10.58 -19.80
CA LEU A 21 -2.00 11.50 -18.99
C LEU A 21 -1.30 12.85 -18.85
N CYS A 22 -0.02 12.87 -18.48
CA CYS A 22 0.76 14.11 -18.37
C CYS A 22 0.82 14.84 -19.72
N LEU A 23 1.09 14.15 -20.83
CA LEU A 23 1.08 14.80 -22.15
C LEU A 23 -0.29 15.44 -22.46
N SER A 24 -1.39 14.76 -22.16
CA SER A 24 -2.75 15.32 -22.33
C SER A 24 -2.95 16.60 -21.51
N ILE A 25 -2.57 16.57 -20.24
CA ILE A 25 -2.70 17.72 -19.33
C ILE A 25 -1.87 18.90 -19.85
N TRP A 26 -0.61 18.65 -20.20
CA TRP A 26 0.31 19.71 -20.58
C TRP A 26 0.04 20.28 -21.98
N LYS A 27 -0.53 19.50 -22.92
CA LYS A 27 -1.10 20.04 -24.16
C LYS A 27 -2.10 21.15 -23.89
N ARG A 28 -2.99 20.92 -22.92
CA ARG A 28 -4.01 21.90 -22.52
C ARG A 28 -3.42 23.07 -21.74
N ILE A 29 -2.55 22.82 -20.77
CA ILE A 29 -1.90 23.90 -19.98
C ILE A 29 -1.11 24.83 -20.90
N TRP A 30 -0.35 24.27 -21.84
CA TRP A 30 0.43 25.04 -22.80
C TRP A 30 -0.39 25.59 -23.96
N LYS A 31 -1.65 25.18 -24.15
CA LYS A 31 -2.44 25.49 -25.35
C LYS A 31 -1.68 25.15 -26.64
N ASP A 32 -0.96 24.04 -26.64
CA ASP A 32 -0.13 23.57 -27.74
C ASP A 32 -0.50 22.15 -28.15
N ASP A 33 -1.37 22.05 -29.16
CA ASP A 33 -1.78 20.77 -29.74
C ASP A 33 -0.60 19.98 -30.33
N GLY A 34 0.49 20.70 -30.67
CA GLY A 34 1.73 20.18 -31.22
C GLY A 34 2.72 19.63 -30.18
N ALA A 35 2.41 19.70 -28.88
CA ALA A 35 3.23 19.03 -27.88
C ALA A 35 3.23 17.51 -28.15
N GLN A 36 4.38 16.88 -27.98
CA GLN A 36 4.56 15.48 -28.38
C GLN A 36 5.62 14.78 -27.55
N LYS A 37 5.54 13.45 -27.54
CA LYS A 37 6.59 12.60 -26.97
C LYS A 37 7.90 12.77 -27.74
N ASN A 38 8.99 12.75 -27.01
CA ASN A 38 10.32 12.92 -27.55
C ASN A 38 10.92 11.57 -27.96
N GLY A 39 10.77 11.16 -29.22
CA GLY A 39 11.36 9.90 -29.70
C GLY A 39 10.71 8.62 -29.13
N ARG A 40 11.34 7.46 -29.40
CA ARG A 40 10.87 6.13 -28.95
C ARG A 40 11.77 5.57 -27.84
N LYS A 41 11.22 4.67 -27.02
CA LYS A 41 11.94 3.97 -25.95
C LYS A 41 13.21 3.30 -26.51
N GLY A 42 14.38 3.64 -25.95
CA GLY A 42 15.70 3.17 -26.41
C GLY A 42 16.49 4.17 -27.27
N GLN A 43 15.89 5.31 -27.65
CA GLN A 43 16.61 6.42 -28.25
C GLN A 43 17.14 7.37 -27.15
N LYS A 44 18.16 8.17 -27.49
CA LYS A 44 18.66 9.20 -26.58
C LYS A 44 17.65 10.34 -26.51
N GLN A 45 16.89 10.41 -25.42
CA GLN A 45 15.81 11.38 -25.20
C GLN A 45 16.26 12.60 -24.37
N ASP A 46 17.55 12.69 -24.05
CA ASP A 46 18.15 13.77 -23.24
C ASP A 46 17.38 14.10 -21.95
N GLY A 47 16.77 13.09 -21.32
CA GLY A 47 15.98 13.27 -20.10
C GLY A 47 14.72 14.11 -20.30
N VAL A 48 14.12 14.10 -21.49
CA VAL A 48 12.84 14.75 -21.77
C VAL A 48 11.92 13.72 -22.40
N ASP A 49 10.87 13.30 -21.69
CA ASP A 49 9.88 12.32 -22.20
C ASP A 49 8.95 12.95 -23.23
N PHE A 50 8.54 14.19 -23.00
CA PHE A 50 7.77 14.98 -23.96
C PHE A 50 8.06 16.47 -23.83
N PHE A 51 7.78 17.21 -24.90
CA PHE A 51 8.02 18.65 -24.95
C PHE A 51 6.91 19.38 -25.70
N GLY A 52 6.84 20.70 -25.50
CA GLY A 52 5.91 21.57 -26.18
C GLY A 52 6.31 23.04 -26.07
N ARG A 53 5.48 23.91 -26.64
CA ARG A 53 5.70 25.35 -26.70
C ARG A 53 4.53 26.09 -26.08
N PRO A 54 4.66 26.62 -24.86
CA PRO A 54 3.60 27.38 -24.20
C PRO A 54 3.05 28.50 -25.08
N ASN A 55 1.73 28.55 -25.22
CA ASN A 55 0.96 29.44 -26.10
C ASN A 55 1.45 29.46 -27.55
N LYS A 56 2.01 28.35 -28.05
CA LYS A 56 2.59 28.23 -29.40
C LYS A 56 3.72 29.23 -29.68
N GLY A 57 4.41 29.70 -28.64
CA GLY A 57 5.54 30.61 -28.72
C GLY A 57 6.83 29.96 -29.27
N ASN A 58 7.95 30.67 -29.15
CA ASN A 58 9.27 30.21 -29.66
C ASN A 58 10.10 29.43 -28.63
N GLU A 59 9.60 29.32 -27.40
CA GLU A 59 10.34 28.74 -26.28
C GLU A 59 9.87 27.31 -26.03
N TYR A 60 10.81 26.40 -25.77
CA TYR A 60 10.52 25.00 -25.50
C TYR A 60 10.46 24.72 -24.00
N VAL A 61 9.48 23.93 -23.58
CA VAL A 61 9.38 23.37 -22.23
C VAL A 61 9.41 21.85 -22.34
N GLY A 62 10.28 21.24 -21.55
CA GLY A 62 10.44 19.78 -21.49
C GLY A 62 9.87 19.23 -20.20
N VAL A 63 9.28 18.04 -20.27
CA VAL A 63 8.77 17.30 -19.11
C VAL A 63 9.40 15.92 -19.08
N GLN A 64 9.83 15.50 -17.88
CA GLN A 64 10.21 14.13 -17.58
C GLN A 64 9.25 13.56 -16.55
N CYS A 65 8.62 12.44 -16.89
CA CYS A 65 7.73 11.68 -16.04
C CYS A 65 8.51 10.68 -15.18
N LYS A 66 8.21 10.67 -13.89
CA LYS A 66 8.73 9.70 -12.92
C LYS A 66 7.57 9.02 -12.20
N CYS A 67 7.27 7.79 -12.61
CA CYS A 67 6.34 6.94 -11.87
C CYS A 67 7.04 6.33 -10.65
N LYS A 68 6.44 6.49 -9.49
CA LYS A 68 6.95 6.15 -8.15
C LYS A 68 5.84 5.49 -7.33
N GLU A 69 6.19 4.38 -6.69
CA GLU A 69 5.28 3.59 -5.86
C GLU A 69 5.39 4.03 -4.40
N ASN A 70 4.61 5.05 -4.03
CA ASN A 70 4.69 5.68 -2.71
C ASN A 70 4.38 4.71 -1.55
N MET A 71 3.56 3.68 -1.78
CA MET A 71 3.19 2.66 -0.78
C MET A 71 4.33 1.66 -0.49
N LEU A 72 5.31 1.56 -1.40
CA LEU A 72 6.49 0.69 -1.30
C LEU A 72 7.77 1.50 -1.00
N GLY A 73 7.63 2.77 -0.58
CA GLY A 73 8.74 3.63 -0.17
C GLY A 73 9.57 4.23 -1.31
N SER A 74 9.23 3.97 -2.58
CA SER A 74 9.90 4.59 -3.73
C SER A 74 9.47 6.05 -3.87
N LYS A 75 10.36 6.99 -3.53
CA LYS A 75 10.15 8.44 -3.63
C LYS A 75 11.07 9.05 -4.68
N LEU A 76 10.67 10.17 -5.28
CA LEU A 76 11.57 11.01 -6.07
C LEU A 76 12.72 11.49 -5.17
N THR A 77 13.96 11.46 -5.66
CA THR A 77 15.15 11.86 -4.87
C THR A 77 15.93 12.98 -5.55
N ILE A 78 16.68 13.76 -4.78
CA ILE A 78 17.54 14.84 -5.31
C ILE A 78 18.59 14.31 -6.30
N PRO A 79 19.31 13.20 -6.04
CA PRO A 79 20.28 12.66 -7.00
C PRO A 79 19.64 12.26 -8.35
N GLU A 80 18.41 11.75 -8.31
CA GLU A 80 17.66 11.45 -9.54
C GLU A 80 17.33 12.74 -10.30
N ILE A 81 16.87 13.78 -9.61
CA ILE A 81 16.60 15.10 -10.20
C ILE A 81 17.88 15.69 -10.82
N GLU A 82 19.02 15.61 -10.14
CA GLU A 82 20.32 16.06 -10.62
C GLU A 82 20.72 15.40 -11.93
N LYS A 83 20.57 14.07 -11.99
CA LYS A 83 20.84 13.29 -13.19
C LYS A 83 19.97 13.75 -14.35
N GLU A 84 18.68 13.90 -14.14
CA GLU A 84 17.75 14.32 -15.19
C GLU A 84 18.00 15.76 -15.67
N ILE A 85 18.30 16.68 -14.76
CA ILE A 85 18.68 18.06 -15.13
C ILE A 85 19.97 18.07 -15.96
N SER A 86 20.94 17.22 -15.64
CA SER A 86 22.19 17.11 -16.39
C SER A 86 21.94 16.64 -17.83
N LEU A 87 21.05 15.67 -18.02
CA LEU A 87 20.66 15.18 -19.35
C LEU A 87 19.94 16.28 -20.15
N ALA A 88 18.96 16.95 -19.54
CA ALA A 88 18.13 17.97 -20.17
C ALA A 88 18.92 19.20 -20.69
N LYS A 89 20.14 19.44 -20.19
CA LYS A 89 21.05 20.48 -20.73
C LYS A 89 21.45 20.24 -22.19
N ASN A 90 21.36 19.00 -22.67
CA ASN A 90 21.71 18.63 -24.04
C ASN A 90 20.54 18.76 -25.02
N PHE A 91 19.31 18.96 -24.52
CA PHE A 91 18.12 19.09 -25.37
C PHE A 91 18.26 20.29 -26.32
N LYS A 92 17.96 20.08 -27.61
CA LYS A 92 18.02 21.10 -28.67
C LYS A 92 16.67 21.22 -29.40
N PRO A 93 16.15 22.45 -29.63
CA PRO A 93 16.63 23.75 -29.13
C PRO A 93 16.60 23.87 -27.61
N GLU A 94 17.34 24.82 -27.01
CA GLU A 94 17.45 24.88 -25.54
C GLU A 94 16.10 25.13 -24.86
N LEU A 95 15.88 24.45 -23.73
CA LEU A 95 14.66 24.62 -22.94
C LEU A 95 14.66 25.98 -22.23
N LYS A 96 13.45 26.51 -22.01
CA LYS A 96 13.19 27.61 -21.07
C LYS A 96 12.83 27.12 -19.69
N GLU A 97 12.07 26.03 -19.61
CA GLU A 97 11.64 25.40 -18.37
C GLU A 97 11.73 23.88 -18.52
N TYR A 98 12.10 23.23 -17.42
CA TYR A 98 12.19 21.79 -17.30
C TYR A 98 11.38 21.33 -16.09
N ILE A 99 10.43 20.43 -16.34
CA ILE A 99 9.46 19.98 -15.34
C ILE A 99 9.65 18.49 -15.09
N ILE A 100 9.76 18.12 -13.83
CA ILE A 100 9.76 16.73 -13.39
C ILE A 100 8.36 16.42 -12.86
N ALA A 101 7.56 15.75 -13.68
CA ALA A 101 6.22 15.30 -13.31
C ALA A 101 6.32 13.95 -12.59
N THR A 102 5.83 13.84 -11.36
CA THR A 102 6.02 12.62 -10.56
C THR A 102 4.72 12.16 -9.90
N THR A 103 4.54 10.85 -9.76
CA THR A 103 3.48 10.29 -8.92
C THR A 103 3.82 10.34 -7.43
N SER A 104 5.02 10.80 -7.06
CA SER A 104 5.39 11.03 -5.65
C SER A 104 4.53 12.09 -4.98
N VAL A 105 4.33 11.92 -3.68
CA VAL A 105 3.76 12.95 -2.80
C VAL A 105 4.70 14.14 -2.68
N ARG A 106 4.14 15.31 -2.37
CA ARG A 106 4.91 16.57 -2.24
C ARG A 106 6.06 16.46 -1.23
N ASP A 107 7.24 16.94 -1.64
CA ASP A 107 8.45 16.95 -0.79
C ASP A 107 9.07 18.36 -0.72
N VAL A 108 9.17 18.90 0.51
CA VAL A 108 9.68 20.26 0.77
C VAL A 108 11.17 20.41 0.42
N ASN A 109 11.97 19.36 0.57
CA ASN A 109 13.39 19.38 0.28
C ASN A 109 13.62 19.41 -1.23
N ILE A 110 12.85 18.62 -1.99
CA ILE A 110 12.87 18.64 -3.46
C ILE A 110 12.43 19.99 -4.00
N GLN A 111 11.33 20.56 -3.47
CA GLN A 111 10.88 21.90 -3.89
C GLN A 111 11.93 22.97 -3.60
N LYS A 112 12.56 22.92 -2.42
CA LYS A 112 13.66 23.83 -2.05
C LYS A 112 14.86 23.66 -2.98
N TYR A 113 15.20 22.43 -3.34
CA TYR A 113 16.28 22.11 -4.27
C TYR A 113 16.00 22.67 -5.67
N CYS A 114 14.83 22.41 -6.25
CA CYS A 114 14.44 22.93 -7.58
C CYS A 114 14.48 24.47 -7.64
N ARG A 115 14.04 25.15 -6.57
CA ARG A 115 14.15 26.62 -6.46
C ARG A 115 15.61 27.10 -6.46
N LYS A 116 16.51 26.41 -5.74
CA LYS A 116 17.95 26.75 -5.74
C LYS A 116 18.56 26.57 -7.12
N VAL A 117 18.34 25.42 -7.78
CA VAL A 117 18.87 25.16 -9.13
C VAL A 117 18.35 26.20 -10.13
N THR A 118 17.07 26.57 -10.04
CA THR A 118 16.50 27.63 -10.90
C THR A 118 17.24 28.96 -10.73
N LEU A 119 17.60 29.35 -9.50
CA LEU A 119 18.37 30.58 -9.26
C LEU A 119 19.80 30.48 -9.81
N GLU A 120 20.42 29.30 -9.74
CA GLU A 120 21.76 29.07 -10.29
C GLU A 120 21.75 29.07 -11.81
N HIS A 121 20.81 28.37 -12.44
CA HIS A 121 20.62 28.34 -13.88
C HIS A 121 20.33 29.72 -14.46
N LYS A 122 19.57 30.56 -13.74
CA LYS A 122 19.31 31.95 -14.14
C LYS A 122 20.59 32.77 -14.29
N LYS A 123 21.63 32.51 -13.49
CA LYS A 123 22.93 33.22 -13.59
C LYS A 123 23.70 32.87 -14.86
N ILE A 124 23.45 31.70 -15.42
CA ILE A 124 24.12 31.16 -16.62
C ILE A 124 23.18 31.06 -17.83
N ASN A 125 22.05 31.78 -17.80
CA ASN A 125 21.00 31.78 -18.84
C ASN A 125 20.53 30.37 -19.25
N LYS A 126 20.34 29.48 -18.27
CA LYS A 126 19.75 28.14 -18.46
C LYS A 126 18.31 28.07 -17.95
N PHE A 127 17.61 26.99 -18.31
CA PHE A 127 16.20 26.76 -17.98
C PHE A 127 15.92 26.74 -16.47
N SER A 128 14.71 27.14 -16.08
CA SER A 128 14.18 26.91 -14.73
C SER A 128 13.80 25.46 -14.51
N VAL A 129 13.85 25.00 -13.26
CA VAL A 129 13.52 23.62 -12.88
C VAL A 129 12.36 23.60 -11.89
N ARG A 130 11.36 22.76 -12.15
CA ARG A 130 10.21 22.55 -11.26
C ARG A 130 9.90 21.07 -11.10
N ALA A 131 9.59 20.64 -9.87
CA ALA A 131 8.93 19.36 -9.63
C ALA A 131 7.41 19.59 -9.55
N CYS A 132 6.65 18.80 -10.31
CA CYS A 132 5.18 18.77 -10.29
C CYS A 132 4.76 17.43 -9.66
N PHE A 133 4.31 17.48 -8.41
CA PHE A 133 3.95 16.29 -7.64
C PHE A 133 2.54 15.81 -7.97
N TRP A 134 2.20 14.60 -7.53
CA TRP A 134 0.93 13.98 -7.88
C TRP A 134 -0.28 14.84 -7.51
N GLU A 135 -0.24 15.48 -6.35
CA GLU A 135 -1.31 16.36 -5.88
C GLU A 135 -1.56 17.52 -6.84
N GLU A 136 -0.49 18.11 -7.40
CA GLU A 136 -0.59 19.20 -8.39
C GLU A 136 -1.07 18.69 -9.75
N ILE A 137 -0.57 17.54 -10.21
CA ILE A 137 -1.00 16.91 -11.47
C ILE A 137 -2.48 16.56 -11.41
N LYS A 138 -2.92 16.03 -10.27
CA LYS A 138 -4.29 15.60 -10.01
C LYS A 138 -5.30 16.75 -10.07
N GLU A 139 -4.94 17.93 -9.57
CA GLU A 139 -5.76 19.14 -9.70
C GLU A 139 -6.00 19.55 -11.16
N GLN A 140 -5.05 19.20 -12.04
CA GLN A 140 -5.16 19.54 -13.46
C GLN A 140 -6.03 18.56 -14.25
N ILE A 141 -6.33 17.37 -13.75
CA ILE A 141 -7.08 16.34 -14.50
C ILE A 141 -8.52 16.82 -14.79
N THR A 142 -9.00 16.61 -16.01
CA THR A 142 -10.37 16.90 -16.48
C THR A 142 -11.25 15.66 -16.54
N GLU A 143 -12.56 15.82 -16.64
CA GLU A 143 -13.49 14.69 -16.78
C GLU A 143 -13.20 13.84 -18.01
N GLU A 144 -12.83 14.46 -19.13
CA GLU A 144 -12.41 13.76 -20.35
C GLU A 144 -11.18 12.87 -20.10
N GLU A 145 -10.21 13.37 -19.34
CA GLU A 145 -9.01 12.62 -18.95
C GLU A 145 -9.34 11.50 -17.96
N ILE A 146 -10.29 11.71 -17.04
CA ILE A 146 -10.81 10.65 -16.15
C ILE A 146 -11.43 9.53 -16.99
N ILE A 147 -12.33 9.85 -17.90
CA ILE A 147 -13.02 8.85 -18.74
C ILE A 147 -12.01 8.08 -19.59
N ARG A 148 -11.00 8.77 -20.12
CA ARG A 148 -10.00 8.18 -21.01
C ARG A 148 -9.02 7.25 -20.29
N PHE A 149 -8.46 7.70 -19.16
CA PHE A 149 -7.36 7.03 -18.47
C PHE A 149 -7.80 6.21 -17.24
N TYR A 150 -9.01 6.42 -16.74
CA TYR A 150 -9.58 5.76 -15.55
C TYR A 150 -10.90 5.06 -15.88
N ARG A 151 -10.91 4.24 -16.95
CA ARG A 151 -12.13 3.59 -17.48
C ARG A 151 -12.90 2.74 -16.45
N SER A 152 -12.21 2.20 -15.44
CA SER A 152 -12.82 1.45 -14.32
C SER A 152 -13.59 2.32 -13.32
N PHE A 153 -13.53 3.65 -13.44
CA PHE A 153 -14.20 4.61 -12.56
C PHE A 153 -15.45 5.26 -13.19
N VAL A 154 -15.82 4.90 -14.42
CA VAL A 154 -17.00 5.46 -15.12
C VAL A 154 -18.20 4.52 -14.97
N ILE A 155 -19.23 4.95 -14.24
CA ILE A 155 -20.53 4.26 -14.16
C ILE A 155 -21.35 4.58 -15.43
N PRO A 156 -21.99 3.60 -16.12
CA PRO A 156 -22.75 3.86 -17.34
C PRO A 156 -23.92 4.84 -17.15
N GLU A 157 -24.05 5.77 -18.09
CA GLU A 157 -25.02 6.89 -18.16
C GLU A 157 -26.52 6.52 -18.08
N LYS A 158 -26.86 5.22 -18.09
CA LYS A 158 -28.25 4.76 -17.96
C LYS A 158 -28.82 4.88 -16.54
N LEU A 159 -27.99 5.09 -15.53
CA LEU A 159 -28.39 5.18 -14.12
C LEU A 159 -28.74 6.59 -13.64
N THR A 160 -28.35 7.65 -14.37
CA THR A 160 -28.52 9.05 -13.94
C THR A 160 -29.90 9.64 -14.26
N LYS A 161 -30.61 9.15 -15.29
CA LYS A 161 -31.93 9.69 -15.65
C LYS A 161 -33.06 9.33 -14.68
N GLN A 162 -32.95 8.23 -13.93
CA GLN A 162 -33.96 7.86 -12.92
C GLN A 162 -33.90 8.73 -11.65
N GLN A 163 -32.82 9.49 -11.43
CA GLN A 163 -32.66 10.32 -10.23
C GLN A 163 -33.39 11.68 -10.32
N GLU A 164 -33.61 12.22 -11.52
CA GLU A 164 -34.22 13.55 -11.68
C GLU A 164 -35.76 13.53 -11.59
N ASP A 165 -36.40 12.40 -11.92
CA ASP A 165 -37.86 12.25 -11.84
C ASP A 165 -38.36 12.02 -10.40
N LEU A 166 -37.55 11.38 -9.54
CA LEU A 166 -37.92 11.09 -8.13
C LEU A 166 -37.84 12.32 -7.21
N ILE A 167 -37.05 13.34 -7.56
CA ILE A 167 -36.87 14.54 -6.73
C ILE A 167 -38.06 15.52 -6.87
N ARG A 168 -38.93 15.34 -7.86
CA ARG A 168 -40.06 16.27 -8.11
C ARG A 168 -41.34 15.97 -7.33
N GLU A 169 -41.49 14.81 -6.70
CA GLU A 169 -42.75 14.41 -6.04
C GLU A 169 -42.82 14.72 -4.52
N GLU A 170 -41.73 15.11 -3.86
CA GLU A 170 -41.67 15.22 -2.38
C GLU A 170 -42.17 16.55 -1.75
N LYS A 171 -43.07 17.29 -2.39
CA LYS A 171 -43.67 18.49 -1.76
C LYS A 171 -45.19 18.45 -1.64
N LYS A 172 -45.70 17.62 -0.72
CA LYS A 172 -46.94 17.90 0.02
C LYS A 172 -46.84 17.37 1.46
N PRO A 173 -47.17 18.17 2.49
CA PRO A 173 -47.32 17.67 3.85
C PRO A 173 -48.75 17.16 4.06
N THR A 174 -48.91 16.06 4.78
CA THR A 174 -50.22 15.63 5.28
C THR A 174 -50.13 15.39 6.78
N ASN A 175 -50.81 16.22 7.56
CA ASN A 175 -51.23 15.92 8.93
C ASN A 175 -52.41 14.94 8.88
N ILE A 176 -52.57 14.08 9.88
CA ILE A 176 -53.81 13.85 10.63
C ILE A 176 -53.54 12.87 11.80
N PHE A 177 -54.11 13.21 12.95
CA PHE A 177 -54.16 12.47 14.22
C PHE A 177 -55.24 11.36 14.21
N GLU A 178 -54.96 10.31 14.99
CA GLU A 178 -55.86 9.43 15.78
C GLU A 178 -57.15 8.82 15.17
N GLU A 179 -57.29 7.48 15.27
CA GLU A 179 -58.19 6.87 16.26
C GLU A 179 -58.01 5.34 16.35
N LYS A 180 -58.09 4.83 17.58
CA LYS A 180 -58.09 3.40 17.92
C LYS A 180 -59.45 2.78 17.58
N THR A 181 -59.45 1.63 16.91
CA THR A 181 -60.48 0.60 17.12
C THR A 181 -59.89 -0.79 16.96
N GLN A 182 -60.04 -1.60 18.01
CA GLN A 182 -59.80 -3.04 17.97
C GLN A 182 -60.81 -3.69 17.02
N LYS A 183 -60.33 -4.38 16.00
CA LYS A 183 -61.08 -5.40 15.28
C LYS A 183 -60.22 -6.65 15.14
N ILE A 184 -60.77 -7.75 15.62
CA ILE A 184 -60.29 -9.11 15.42
C ILE A 184 -60.33 -9.36 13.91
N GLU A 185 -59.16 -9.45 13.27
CA GLU A 185 -59.06 -9.89 11.89
C GLU A 185 -58.63 -11.35 11.84
N ASN A 186 -59.44 -12.11 11.11
CA ASN A 186 -59.19 -13.49 10.74
C ASN A 186 -57.81 -13.60 10.09
N ILE A 187 -57.00 -14.56 10.57
CA ILE A 187 -55.74 -14.96 9.95
C ILE A 187 -56.07 -15.52 8.56
N ILE A 188 -55.95 -14.68 7.54
CA ILE A 188 -55.86 -15.13 6.15
C ILE A 188 -54.48 -15.80 6.06
N PHE A 189 -54.46 -17.13 5.97
CA PHE A 189 -53.25 -17.89 5.63
C PHE A 189 -52.84 -17.50 4.21
N ASP A 190 -51.83 -16.67 4.08
CA ASP A 190 -51.19 -16.33 2.82
C ASP A 190 -49.95 -17.23 2.62
N PRO A 191 -50.03 -18.26 1.77
CA PRO A 191 -48.92 -19.17 1.52
C PRO A 191 -47.70 -18.44 0.95
N SER A 192 -47.90 -17.32 0.24
CA SER A 192 -46.80 -16.56 -0.37
C SER A 192 -45.95 -15.85 0.67
N LYS A 193 -46.60 -15.34 1.74
CA LYS A 193 -45.92 -14.75 2.90
C LYS A 193 -45.13 -15.80 3.68
N LEU A 194 -45.72 -16.97 3.94
CA LEU A 194 -45.01 -18.07 4.60
C LEU A 194 -43.81 -18.56 3.76
N ILE A 195 -43.96 -18.69 2.44
CA ILE A 195 -42.86 -19.06 1.53
C ILE A 195 -41.77 -17.98 1.53
N SER A 196 -42.13 -16.70 1.61
CA SER A 196 -41.13 -15.62 1.71
C SER A 196 -40.38 -15.63 3.05
N GLU A 197 -41.07 -15.90 4.15
CA GLU A 197 -40.49 -16.03 5.49
C GLU A 197 -39.53 -17.23 5.56
N ILE A 198 -39.93 -18.39 5.01
CA ILE A 198 -39.08 -19.59 4.93
C ILE A 198 -37.83 -19.33 4.09
N LYS A 199 -37.95 -18.65 2.95
CA LYS A 199 -36.80 -18.29 2.10
C LYS A 199 -35.86 -17.32 2.81
N GLU A 200 -36.40 -16.35 3.55
CA GLU A 200 -35.58 -15.42 4.31
C GLU A 200 -34.85 -16.12 5.46
N GLU A 201 -35.48 -17.06 6.15
CA GLU A 201 -34.82 -17.93 7.12
C GLU A 201 -33.67 -18.75 6.50
N GLU A 202 -33.88 -19.31 5.31
CA GLU A 202 -32.86 -20.04 4.56
C GLU A 202 -31.66 -19.14 4.21
N TYR A 203 -31.91 -17.95 3.66
CA TYR A 203 -30.84 -16.99 3.33
C TYR A 203 -30.07 -16.54 4.58
N ASN A 204 -30.77 -16.34 5.69
CA ASN A 204 -30.15 -15.98 6.96
C ASN A 204 -29.29 -17.13 7.50
N ALA A 205 -29.69 -18.39 7.33
CA ALA A 205 -28.92 -19.56 7.69
C ALA A 205 -27.62 -19.66 6.86
N GLU A 206 -27.70 -19.47 5.54
CA GLU A 206 -26.52 -19.42 4.66
C GLU A 206 -25.56 -18.28 5.04
N LEU A 207 -26.08 -17.08 5.33
CA LEU A 207 -25.27 -15.95 5.78
C LEU A 207 -24.63 -16.17 7.15
N ASN A 208 -25.26 -16.96 8.03
CA ASN A 208 -24.66 -17.37 9.29
C ASN A 208 -23.56 -18.41 9.07
N TYR A 209 -23.75 -19.34 8.14
CA TYR A 209 -22.72 -20.29 7.72
C TYR A 209 -21.49 -19.58 7.14
N VAL A 210 -21.67 -18.60 6.25
CA VAL A 210 -20.59 -17.75 5.73
C VAL A 210 -19.85 -17.03 6.87
N LYS A 211 -20.59 -16.47 7.83
CA LYS A 211 -19.97 -15.80 8.98
C LYS A 211 -19.10 -16.76 9.80
N ASN A 212 -19.53 -18.02 9.95
CA ASN A 212 -18.72 -19.05 10.61
C ASN A 212 -17.45 -19.38 9.82
N LEU A 213 -17.53 -19.47 8.48
CA LEU A 213 -16.36 -19.67 7.62
C LEU A 213 -15.34 -18.53 7.79
N LEU A 214 -15.80 -17.28 7.81
CA LEU A 214 -14.92 -16.12 8.06
C LEU A 214 -14.27 -16.19 9.45
N ASN A 215 -15.06 -16.53 10.49
CA ASN A 215 -14.55 -16.68 11.85
C ASN A 215 -13.55 -17.85 12.00
N SER A 216 -13.65 -18.87 11.14
CA SER A 216 -12.72 -20.00 11.08
C SER A 216 -11.59 -19.81 10.06
N PHE A 217 -11.44 -18.60 9.50
CA PHE A 217 -10.40 -18.23 8.52
C PHE A 217 -10.47 -18.98 7.18
N GLU A 218 -11.62 -19.53 6.82
CA GLU A 218 -11.92 -20.17 5.54
C GLU A 218 -12.45 -19.11 4.55
N VAL A 219 -11.60 -18.12 4.26
CA VAL A 219 -12.02 -16.86 3.62
C VAL A 219 -12.35 -17.03 2.14
N ASP A 220 -11.65 -17.91 1.41
CA ASP A 220 -11.96 -18.17 0.01
C ASP A 220 -13.31 -18.90 -0.10
N LYS A 221 -13.52 -19.95 0.70
CA LYS A 221 -14.82 -20.63 0.76
C LYS A 221 -15.96 -19.66 1.11
N ALA A 222 -15.73 -18.74 2.04
CA ALA A 222 -16.72 -17.73 2.39
C ALA A 222 -17.04 -16.81 1.20
N LEU A 223 -16.04 -16.39 0.43
CA LEU A 223 -16.21 -15.57 -0.78
C LEU A 223 -16.97 -16.34 -1.87
N ASP A 224 -16.61 -17.59 -2.13
CA ASP A 224 -17.28 -18.44 -3.13
C ASP A 224 -18.77 -18.60 -2.79
N ASN A 225 -19.08 -18.91 -1.52
CA ASN A 225 -20.46 -19.04 -1.04
C ASN A 225 -21.22 -17.70 -1.13
N LEU A 226 -20.58 -16.58 -0.83
CA LEU A 226 -21.19 -15.26 -0.94
C LEU A 226 -21.48 -14.86 -2.38
N GLU A 227 -20.58 -15.18 -3.32
CA GLU A 227 -20.75 -14.90 -4.74
C GLU A 227 -21.86 -15.77 -5.34
N GLU A 228 -21.89 -17.06 -5.01
CA GLU A 228 -22.97 -17.96 -5.41
C GLU A 228 -24.32 -17.50 -4.86
N LEU A 229 -24.39 -17.20 -3.56
CA LEU A 229 -25.59 -16.68 -2.91
C LEU A 229 -26.04 -15.39 -3.61
N LYS A 230 -25.14 -14.41 -3.78
CA LYS A 230 -25.43 -13.15 -4.47
C LYS A 230 -26.03 -13.42 -5.85
N ASN A 231 -25.37 -14.23 -6.69
CA ASN A 231 -25.83 -14.51 -8.05
C ASN A 231 -27.22 -15.16 -8.09
N ARG A 232 -27.53 -16.03 -7.13
CA ARG A 232 -28.81 -16.74 -7.06
C ARG A 232 -29.98 -15.86 -6.61
N ILE A 233 -29.77 -15.01 -5.59
CA ILE A 233 -30.89 -14.37 -4.87
C ILE A 233 -31.00 -12.86 -5.06
N TRP A 234 -29.97 -12.18 -5.60
CA TRP A 234 -29.85 -10.71 -5.58
C TRP A 234 -31.12 -9.93 -5.94
N ASN A 235 -31.73 -10.24 -7.11
CA ASN A 235 -32.85 -9.46 -7.64
C ASN A 235 -34.14 -9.59 -6.82
N ASN A 236 -34.27 -10.69 -6.03
CA ASN A 236 -35.48 -11.02 -5.28
C ASN A 236 -35.27 -10.98 -3.76
N SER A 237 -34.10 -10.53 -3.29
CA SER A 237 -33.77 -10.44 -1.87
C SER A 237 -34.22 -9.12 -1.25
N PRO A 238 -34.71 -9.15 0.01
CA PRO A 238 -34.88 -7.95 0.81
C PRO A 238 -33.57 -7.18 0.99
N ASP A 239 -33.67 -5.88 1.20
CA ASP A 239 -32.50 -4.99 1.34
C ASP A 239 -31.60 -5.38 2.52
N GLN A 240 -32.17 -5.90 3.62
CA GLN A 240 -31.39 -6.41 4.75
C GLN A 240 -30.49 -7.60 4.36
N ILE A 241 -30.95 -8.50 3.49
CA ILE A 241 -30.16 -9.63 2.99
C ILE A 241 -29.04 -9.12 2.08
N LYS A 242 -29.35 -8.19 1.16
CA LYS A 242 -28.34 -7.55 0.29
C LYS A 242 -27.25 -6.85 1.09
N PHE A 243 -27.64 -6.07 2.11
CA PHE A 243 -26.72 -5.43 3.04
C PHE A 243 -25.77 -6.44 3.70
N ARG A 244 -26.31 -7.56 4.21
CA ARG A 244 -25.51 -8.61 4.87
C ARG A 244 -24.54 -9.30 3.91
N ILE A 245 -24.97 -9.62 2.69
CA ILE A 245 -24.11 -10.19 1.64
C ILE A 245 -22.93 -9.25 1.37
N LEU A 246 -23.21 -8.00 1.01
CA LEU A 246 -22.17 -7.02 0.68
C LEU A 246 -21.25 -6.73 1.86
N THR A 247 -21.79 -6.62 3.07
CA THR A 247 -20.99 -6.43 4.29
C THR A 247 -20.03 -7.59 4.52
N ASN A 248 -20.48 -8.83 4.36
CA ASN A 248 -19.62 -10.01 4.53
C ASN A 248 -18.57 -10.11 3.42
N ILE A 249 -18.91 -9.75 2.17
CA ILE A 249 -17.91 -9.66 1.08
C ILE A 249 -16.87 -8.58 1.40
N GLY A 250 -17.30 -7.43 1.91
CA GLY A 250 -16.41 -6.36 2.36
C GLY A 250 -15.46 -6.83 3.47
N SER A 251 -15.99 -7.51 4.50
CA SER A 251 -15.17 -8.09 5.57
C SER A 251 -14.17 -9.13 5.06
N ALA A 252 -14.58 -10.02 4.16
CA ALA A 252 -13.70 -11.01 3.54
C ALA A 252 -12.54 -10.34 2.77
N ASN A 253 -12.82 -9.25 2.04
CA ASN A 253 -11.80 -8.49 1.33
C ASN A 253 -10.78 -7.82 2.28
N LEU A 254 -11.17 -7.44 3.50
CA LEU A 254 -10.21 -6.97 4.51
C LEU A 254 -9.25 -8.09 4.95
N TYR A 255 -9.74 -9.33 5.14
CA TYR A 255 -8.89 -10.47 5.53
C TYR A 255 -7.80 -10.76 4.50
N ILE A 256 -8.12 -10.68 3.20
CA ILE A 256 -7.20 -10.95 2.09
C ILE A 256 -6.40 -9.71 1.63
N ASN A 257 -6.30 -8.69 2.48
CA ASN A 257 -5.53 -7.46 2.24
C ASN A 257 -5.95 -6.68 0.98
N LYS A 258 -7.26 -6.60 0.70
CA LYS A 258 -7.86 -5.80 -0.38
C LYS A 258 -8.77 -4.69 0.20
N PRO A 259 -8.23 -3.74 0.98
CA PRO A 259 -9.05 -2.77 1.69
C PRO A 259 -9.84 -1.85 0.73
N GLN A 260 -9.30 -1.51 -0.43
CA GLN A 260 -10.01 -0.66 -1.40
C GLN A 260 -11.24 -1.35 -1.98
N GLU A 261 -11.19 -2.66 -2.23
CA GLU A 261 -12.36 -3.42 -2.66
C GLU A 261 -13.38 -3.55 -1.52
N ALA A 262 -12.91 -3.79 -0.30
CA ALA A 262 -13.77 -3.80 0.88
C ALA A 262 -14.56 -2.49 1.04
N ALA A 263 -13.90 -1.34 0.84
CA ALA A 263 -14.54 -0.03 0.92
C ALA A 263 -15.69 0.14 -0.09
N LYS A 264 -15.51 -0.34 -1.34
CA LYS A 264 -16.58 -0.30 -2.35
C LYS A 264 -17.81 -1.08 -1.90
N TYR A 265 -17.60 -2.30 -1.40
CA TYR A 265 -18.68 -3.15 -0.91
C TYR A 265 -19.40 -2.54 0.30
N PHE A 266 -18.69 -1.90 1.22
CA PHE A 266 -19.32 -1.21 2.36
C PHE A 266 -20.15 0.01 1.94
N ILE A 267 -19.67 0.78 0.95
CA ILE A 267 -20.44 1.90 0.39
C ILE A 267 -21.71 1.41 -0.31
N GLU A 268 -21.61 0.33 -1.09
CA GLU A 268 -22.77 -0.29 -1.73
C GLU A 268 -23.74 -0.84 -0.68
N ALA A 269 -23.23 -1.52 0.36
CA ALA A 269 -24.04 -2.09 1.44
C ALA A 269 -24.87 -1.02 2.15
N TYR A 270 -24.29 0.15 2.41
CA TYR A 270 -24.97 1.26 3.07
C TYR A 270 -26.25 1.71 2.36
N GLN A 271 -26.34 1.56 1.03
CA GLN A 271 -27.53 1.96 0.27
C GLN A 271 -28.78 1.16 0.65
N TYR A 272 -28.60 -0.09 1.10
CA TYR A 272 -29.67 -1.03 1.44
C TYR A 272 -30.05 -0.98 2.92
N ASN A 273 -29.23 -0.40 3.80
CA ASN A 273 -29.61 -0.21 5.20
C ASN A 273 -28.96 1.03 5.82
N LYS A 274 -29.58 2.20 5.63
CA LYS A 274 -28.97 3.51 5.97
C LYS A 274 -29.03 3.86 7.46
N ASP A 275 -29.95 3.23 8.18
CA ASP A 275 -30.24 3.50 9.60
C ASP A 275 -29.57 2.50 10.53
N GLU A 276 -29.07 1.37 10.01
CA GLU A 276 -28.36 0.38 10.81
C GLU A 276 -26.98 0.91 11.24
N GLU A 277 -26.72 0.87 12.55
CA GLU A 277 -25.45 1.30 13.15
C GLU A 277 -24.24 0.69 12.45
N LYS A 278 -24.28 -0.63 12.20
CA LYS A 278 -23.20 -1.36 11.52
C LYS A 278 -22.95 -0.86 10.10
N ALA A 279 -23.99 -0.49 9.36
CA ALA A 279 -23.84 0.07 8.02
C ALA A 279 -23.14 1.42 8.06
N ILE A 280 -23.49 2.27 9.03
CA ILE A 280 -22.87 3.59 9.23
C ILE A 280 -21.40 3.43 9.68
N SER A 281 -21.11 2.50 10.60
CA SER A 281 -19.74 2.19 11.03
C SER A 281 -18.87 1.68 9.87
N ASN A 282 -19.40 0.76 9.06
CA ASN A 282 -18.70 0.24 7.88
C ASN A 282 -18.47 1.33 6.82
N LEU A 283 -19.44 2.24 6.66
CA LEU A 283 -19.29 3.38 5.75
C LEU A 283 -18.20 4.35 6.23
N SER A 284 -18.12 4.61 7.54
CA SER A 284 -17.03 5.40 8.14
C SER A 284 -15.66 4.75 7.84
N LEU A 285 -15.54 3.43 8.07
CA LEU A 285 -14.35 2.66 7.71
C LEU A 285 -14.01 2.73 6.22
N ALA A 286 -15.02 2.62 5.34
CA ALA A 286 -14.84 2.72 3.90
C ALA A 286 -14.26 4.07 3.50
N TYR A 287 -14.83 5.17 4.02
CA TYR A 287 -14.31 6.51 3.76
C TYR A 287 -12.90 6.71 4.33
N PHE A 288 -12.58 6.11 5.48
CA PHE A 288 -11.22 6.14 6.01
C PHE A 288 -10.22 5.47 5.07
N ILE A 289 -10.54 4.26 4.59
CA ILE A 289 -9.71 3.52 3.63
C ILE A 289 -9.52 4.31 2.33
N LEU A 290 -10.56 5.01 1.87
CA LEU A 290 -10.52 5.88 0.70
C LEU A 290 -9.84 7.24 0.97
N LYS A 291 -9.32 7.45 2.18
CA LYS A 291 -8.66 8.69 2.64
C LYS A 291 -9.60 9.92 2.64
N GLU A 292 -10.91 9.70 2.69
CA GLU A 292 -11.93 10.72 2.86
C GLU A 292 -12.18 10.98 4.35
N TYR A 293 -11.15 11.46 5.05
CA TYR A 293 -11.12 11.52 6.51
C TYR A 293 -12.24 12.39 7.11
N VAL A 294 -12.66 13.47 6.44
CA VAL A 294 -13.79 14.30 6.88
C VAL A 294 -15.08 13.48 6.94
N LYS A 295 -15.41 12.76 5.86
CA LYS A 295 -16.62 11.91 5.83
C LYS A 295 -16.52 10.78 6.85
N SER A 296 -15.36 10.13 6.92
CA SER A 296 -15.10 9.08 7.92
C SER A 296 -15.38 9.56 9.34
N ARG A 297 -14.82 10.72 9.73
CA ARG A 297 -15.01 11.39 11.01
C ARG A 297 -16.49 11.68 11.28
N ASP A 298 -17.19 12.27 10.31
CA ASP A 298 -18.58 12.69 10.48
C ASP A 298 -19.53 11.49 10.66
N PHE A 299 -19.34 10.42 9.89
CA PHE A 299 -20.09 9.17 10.07
C PHE A 299 -19.74 8.44 11.37
N ALA A 300 -18.46 8.47 11.80
CA ALA A 300 -18.06 7.93 13.08
C ALA A 300 -18.75 8.67 14.25
N LEU A 301 -18.79 10.01 14.21
CA LEU A 301 -19.50 10.82 15.20
C LEU A 301 -20.99 10.47 15.25
N LYS A 302 -21.64 10.28 14.09
CA LYS A 302 -23.04 9.86 14.02
C LYS A 302 -23.29 8.54 14.76
N VAL A 303 -22.40 7.56 14.62
CA VAL A 303 -22.50 6.29 15.36
C VAL A 303 -22.31 6.51 16.86
N LEU A 304 -21.27 7.25 17.24
CA LEU A 304 -20.89 7.43 18.65
C LEU A 304 -21.90 8.27 19.44
N GLN A 305 -22.71 9.11 18.79
CA GLN A 305 -23.83 9.80 19.43
C GLN A 305 -24.87 8.83 19.99
N ASN A 306 -25.10 7.70 19.30
CA ASN A 306 -26.09 6.71 19.70
C ASN A 306 -25.47 5.54 20.47
N ASN A 307 -24.25 5.13 20.11
CA ASN A 307 -23.52 4.05 20.75
C ASN A 307 -22.04 4.42 21.00
N PRO A 308 -21.73 5.05 22.14
CA PRO A 308 -20.38 5.44 22.51
C PRO A 308 -19.38 4.27 22.69
N THR A 309 -19.87 3.03 22.79
CA THR A 309 -19.04 1.82 22.99
C THR A 309 -18.58 1.18 21.68
N ASN A 310 -19.04 1.69 20.53
CA ASN A 310 -18.69 1.15 19.22
C ASN A 310 -17.21 1.45 18.88
N TYR A 311 -16.34 0.48 19.14
CA TYR A 311 -14.90 0.60 18.95
C TYR A 311 -14.49 0.88 17.50
N VAL A 312 -15.27 0.43 16.50
CA VAL A 312 -14.97 0.71 15.08
C VAL A 312 -15.13 2.20 14.82
N ALA A 313 -16.26 2.78 15.23
CA ALA A 313 -16.51 4.20 15.10
C ALA A 313 -15.52 5.03 15.93
N SER A 314 -15.20 4.63 17.16
CA SER A 314 -14.16 5.30 17.96
C SER A 314 -12.81 5.27 17.26
N SER A 315 -12.40 4.12 16.72
CA SER A 315 -11.15 3.99 15.98
C SER A 315 -11.12 4.85 14.72
N MET A 316 -12.23 4.92 13.98
CA MET A 316 -12.32 5.76 12.78
C MET A 316 -12.31 7.25 13.11
N LEU A 317 -13.00 7.66 14.19
CA LEU A 317 -12.98 9.04 14.66
C LEU A 317 -11.55 9.47 15.02
N ILE A 318 -10.89 8.69 15.88
CA ILE A 318 -9.53 8.98 16.35
C ILE A 318 -8.57 9.10 15.16
N GLN A 319 -8.55 8.10 14.27
CA GLN A 319 -7.62 8.12 13.14
C GLN A 319 -7.92 9.28 12.19
N SER A 320 -9.19 9.57 11.92
CA SER A 320 -9.56 10.67 11.05
C SER A 320 -9.13 12.02 11.64
N GLN A 321 -9.28 12.22 12.96
CA GLN A 321 -8.81 13.43 13.66
C GLN A 321 -7.30 13.61 13.55
N ILE A 322 -6.52 12.53 13.71
CA ILE A 322 -5.06 12.56 13.56
C ILE A 322 -4.67 12.90 12.13
N GLN A 323 -5.27 12.25 11.14
CA GLN A 323 -4.98 12.47 9.72
C GLN A 323 -5.37 13.88 9.25
N LEU A 324 -6.39 14.49 9.87
CA LEU A 324 -6.80 15.87 9.61
C LEU A 324 -5.96 16.91 10.38
N GLY A 325 -5.07 16.47 11.29
CA GLY A 325 -4.28 17.36 12.14
C GLY A 325 -5.09 18.07 13.23
N GLU A 326 -6.28 17.58 13.53
CA GLU A 326 -7.16 18.14 14.57
C GLU A 326 -6.69 17.79 15.97
N LYS A 327 -6.07 16.62 16.11
CA LYS A 327 -5.45 16.13 17.33
C LYS A 327 -4.15 15.42 16.99
N ASN A 328 -3.18 15.49 17.88
CA ASN A 328 -2.03 14.61 17.83
C ASN A 328 -2.28 13.31 18.63
N LEU A 329 -1.39 12.34 18.47
CA LEU A 329 -1.50 11.03 19.13
C LEU A 329 -1.50 11.16 20.67
N GLU A 330 -0.70 12.07 21.22
CA GLU A 330 -0.59 12.29 22.66
C GLU A 330 -1.92 12.81 23.26
N GLU A 331 -2.55 13.78 22.60
CA GLU A 331 -3.85 14.33 22.98
C GLU A 331 -4.95 13.27 22.92
N VAL A 332 -4.94 12.43 21.90
CA VAL A 332 -5.88 11.31 21.74
C VAL A 332 -5.72 10.32 22.90
N VAL A 333 -4.49 9.90 23.18
CA VAL A 333 -4.20 8.90 24.22
C VAL A 333 -4.57 9.44 25.61
N LYS A 334 -4.29 10.72 25.86
CA LYS A 334 -4.65 11.37 27.14
C LYS A 334 -6.16 11.45 27.36
N ASN A 335 -6.94 11.49 26.29
CA ASN A 335 -8.39 11.69 26.32
C ASN A 335 -9.17 10.55 25.65
N ILE A 336 -8.69 9.31 25.78
CA ILE A 336 -9.43 8.13 25.29
C ILE A 336 -10.77 8.07 26.04
N PRO A 337 -11.92 7.98 25.34
CA PRO A 337 -13.22 7.89 25.99
C PRO A 337 -13.31 6.69 26.95
N ASN A 338 -13.97 6.88 28.09
CA ASN A 338 -14.08 5.86 29.14
C ASN A 338 -14.76 4.58 28.65
N GLU A 339 -15.62 4.70 27.65
CA GLU A 339 -16.44 3.65 27.04
C GLU A 339 -15.60 2.67 26.22
N VAL A 340 -14.46 3.12 25.68
CA VAL A 340 -13.56 2.30 24.85
C VAL A 340 -12.16 2.13 25.42
N LYS A 341 -11.90 2.64 26.63
CA LYS A 341 -10.58 2.56 27.30
C LYS A 341 -10.07 1.14 27.58
N ASN A 342 -10.93 0.12 27.43
CA ASN A 342 -10.61 -1.30 27.62
C ASN A 342 -10.72 -2.09 26.29
N SER A 343 -10.84 -1.44 25.14
CA SER A 343 -10.89 -2.13 23.83
C SER A 343 -9.49 -2.44 23.33
N SER A 344 -9.20 -3.72 23.12
CA SER A 344 -7.95 -4.15 22.47
C SER A 344 -7.85 -3.62 21.04
N GLU A 345 -8.96 -3.51 20.33
CA GLU A 345 -9.02 -2.98 18.96
C GLU A 345 -8.61 -1.51 18.89
N VAL A 346 -9.02 -0.67 19.85
CA VAL A 346 -8.59 0.74 19.92
C VAL A 346 -7.10 0.85 20.17
N TYR A 347 -6.53 0.09 21.11
CA TYR A 347 -5.08 0.12 21.36
C TYR A 347 -4.25 -0.47 20.22
N SER A 348 -4.76 -1.50 19.52
CA SER A 348 -4.10 -2.04 18.33
C SER A 348 -4.02 -0.98 17.22
N MET A 349 -5.09 -0.20 17.04
CA MET A 349 -5.07 0.96 16.15
C MET A 349 -4.07 2.04 16.59
N LEU A 350 -4.02 2.37 17.88
CA LEU A 350 -3.05 3.36 18.40
C LEU A 350 -1.60 2.88 18.21
N SER A 351 -1.36 1.58 18.38
CA SER A 351 -0.07 0.94 18.08
C SER A 351 0.31 1.12 16.62
N PHE A 352 -0.60 0.81 15.70
CA PHE A 352 -0.40 1.02 14.27
C PHE A 352 -0.14 2.50 13.92
N GLN A 353 -0.92 3.42 14.48
CA GLN A 353 -0.76 4.85 14.22
C GLN A 353 0.58 5.40 14.73
N ALA A 354 1.06 4.93 15.89
CA ALA A 354 2.37 5.26 16.41
C ALA A 354 3.50 4.70 15.52
N TYR A 355 3.33 3.47 15.04
CA TYR A 355 4.26 2.82 14.11
C TYR A 355 4.41 3.64 12.81
N GLU A 356 3.29 4.05 12.21
CA GLU A 356 3.27 4.91 11.01
C GLU A 356 3.93 6.28 11.24
N GLN A 357 3.86 6.81 12.46
CA GLN A 357 4.55 8.04 12.86
C GLN A 357 6.02 7.83 13.24
N ASN A 358 6.55 6.62 13.05
CA ASN A 358 7.91 6.22 13.39
C ASN A 358 8.22 6.28 14.90
N ASP A 359 7.19 6.37 15.76
CA ASP A 359 7.27 6.34 17.22
C ASP A 359 7.13 4.90 17.73
N ILE A 360 8.26 4.18 17.69
CA ILE A 360 8.28 2.73 17.99
C ILE A 360 8.04 2.42 19.47
N GLU A 361 8.46 3.31 20.38
CA GLU A 361 8.25 3.09 21.82
C GLU A 361 6.77 3.18 22.17
N SER A 362 6.06 4.18 21.64
CA SER A 362 4.60 4.26 21.77
C SER A 362 3.91 3.09 21.06
N ALA A 363 4.36 2.72 19.86
CA ALA A 363 3.79 1.59 19.13
C ALA A 363 3.87 0.29 19.94
N LYS A 364 5.04 0.01 20.54
CA LYS A 364 5.27 -1.13 21.43
C LYS A 364 4.33 -1.07 22.64
N LYS A 365 4.33 0.05 23.36
CA LYS A 365 3.49 0.26 24.55
C LYS A 365 2.02 -0.01 24.25
N TYR A 366 1.46 0.57 23.19
CA TYR A 366 0.05 0.37 22.86
C TYR A 366 -0.22 -1.05 22.34
N GLY A 367 0.72 -1.67 21.63
CA GLY A 367 0.60 -3.06 21.20
C GLY A 367 0.56 -4.04 22.37
N GLU A 368 1.39 -3.83 23.40
CA GLU A 368 1.37 -4.62 24.64
C GLU A 368 0.05 -4.44 25.42
N ILE A 369 -0.48 -3.21 25.49
CA ILE A 369 -1.79 -2.96 26.10
C ILE A 369 -2.90 -3.64 25.28
N ALA A 370 -2.85 -3.56 23.95
CA ALA A 370 -3.81 -4.22 23.08
C ALA A 370 -3.84 -5.73 23.31
N LEU A 371 -2.66 -6.36 23.35
CA LEU A 371 -2.53 -7.80 23.61
C LEU A 371 -3.08 -8.18 24.99
N ASN A 372 -2.77 -7.42 26.04
CA ASN A 372 -3.25 -7.69 27.40
C ASN A 372 -4.78 -7.56 27.54
N LEU A 373 -5.41 -6.69 26.75
CA LEU A 373 -6.86 -6.50 26.74
C LEU A 373 -7.58 -7.50 25.82
N ASP A 374 -6.86 -8.23 24.97
CA ASP A 374 -7.44 -9.05 23.93
C ASP A 374 -7.94 -10.41 24.45
N LYS A 375 -9.23 -10.44 24.80
CA LYS A 375 -9.92 -11.66 25.25
C LYS A 375 -10.26 -12.62 24.10
N LYS A 376 -10.22 -12.16 22.85
CA LYS A 376 -10.59 -12.98 21.68
C LYS A 376 -9.39 -13.72 21.10
N ASP A 377 -8.20 -13.44 21.61
CA ASP A 377 -6.96 -14.05 21.16
C ASP A 377 -6.77 -13.86 19.63
N ASN A 378 -6.93 -12.63 19.17
CA ASN A 378 -6.87 -12.25 17.77
C ASN A 378 -5.42 -12.36 17.24
N PRO A 379 -5.18 -13.18 16.20
CA PRO A 379 -3.84 -13.35 15.65
C PRO A 379 -3.24 -12.03 15.13
N GLU A 380 -4.05 -11.11 14.58
CA GLU A 380 -3.55 -9.84 14.04
C GLU A 380 -2.91 -8.95 15.12
N ILE A 381 -3.44 -8.97 16.35
CA ILE A 381 -2.87 -8.18 17.46
C ILE A 381 -1.47 -8.68 17.83
N LYS A 382 -1.29 -10.01 17.87
CA LYS A 382 0.01 -10.65 18.12
C LYS A 382 1.02 -10.30 17.04
N ILE A 383 0.60 -10.36 15.78
CA ILE A 383 1.46 -10.06 14.64
C ILE A 383 1.88 -8.59 14.63
N ASN A 384 0.95 -7.66 14.84
CA ASN A 384 1.26 -6.23 14.88
C ASN A 384 2.29 -5.91 15.97
N LEU A 385 2.14 -6.50 17.17
CA LEU A 385 3.11 -6.34 18.24
C LEU A 385 4.46 -6.99 17.88
N ALA A 386 4.46 -8.21 17.35
CA ALA A 386 5.68 -8.91 16.97
C ALA A 386 6.51 -8.15 15.92
N ILE A 387 5.85 -7.58 14.90
CA ILE A 387 6.50 -6.74 13.87
C ILE A 387 7.07 -5.47 14.50
N THR A 388 6.30 -4.82 15.38
CA THR A 388 6.76 -3.61 16.09
C THR A 388 7.99 -3.88 16.95
N LEU A 389 8.01 -5.01 17.67
CA LEU A 389 9.15 -5.43 18.48
C LEU A 389 10.38 -5.73 17.59
N LEU A 390 10.19 -6.41 16.47
CA LEU A 390 11.27 -6.71 15.53
C LEU A 390 11.88 -5.43 14.95
N GLU A 391 11.04 -4.46 14.57
CA GLU A 391 11.47 -3.14 14.07
C GLU A 391 12.24 -2.33 15.13
N SER A 392 11.81 -2.39 16.39
CA SER A 392 12.53 -1.76 17.52
C SER A 392 13.97 -2.26 17.62
N LEU A 393 14.18 -3.58 17.47
CA LEU A 393 15.51 -4.18 17.54
C LEU A 393 16.42 -3.68 16.41
N PHE A 394 15.88 -3.53 15.19
CA PHE A 394 16.64 -3.02 14.04
C PHE A 394 17.00 -1.53 14.23
N LYS A 395 16.10 -0.70 14.74
CA LYS A 395 16.38 0.74 14.94
C LYS A 395 17.40 1.03 16.03
N GLN A 396 17.38 0.26 17.12
CA GLN A 396 18.32 0.45 18.22
C GLN A 396 19.74 0.00 17.87
N GLN A 397 19.99 -0.50 16.64
CA GLN A 397 21.22 -1.20 16.25
C GLN A 397 21.61 -2.31 17.24
N SER A 398 20.64 -2.82 18.01
CA SER A 398 20.83 -3.94 18.94
C SER A 398 21.22 -5.23 18.21
N ILE A 399 21.02 -5.23 16.89
CA ILE A 399 21.44 -6.25 15.94
C ILE A 399 22.51 -5.61 15.04
N VAL A 400 23.77 -5.85 15.37
CA VAL A 400 24.90 -5.62 14.44
C VAL A 400 25.32 -6.98 13.91
N PHE A 401 25.30 -7.16 12.59
CA PHE A 401 25.79 -8.39 11.95
C PHE A 401 27.20 -8.73 12.45
N GLY A 402 27.38 -9.95 12.96
CA GLY A 402 28.64 -10.43 13.53
C GLY A 402 28.89 -10.07 15.00
N SER A 403 27.98 -9.35 15.67
CA SER A 403 28.09 -9.05 17.12
C SER A 403 27.24 -9.99 17.97
N GLN A 404 27.71 -10.31 19.17
CA GLN A 404 26.96 -11.14 20.11
C GLN A 404 25.70 -10.39 20.58
N ILE A 405 24.52 -10.94 20.27
CA ILE A 405 23.24 -10.38 20.75
C ILE A 405 23.11 -10.51 22.27
N SER A 406 22.58 -9.46 22.90
CA SER A 406 22.39 -9.40 24.35
C SER A 406 21.38 -10.45 24.84
N LEU A 407 21.44 -10.81 26.12
CA LEU A 407 20.44 -11.71 26.73
C LEU A 407 19.02 -11.14 26.60
N GLU A 408 18.88 -9.81 26.69
CA GLU A 408 17.60 -9.13 26.55
C GLU A 408 17.05 -9.24 25.12
N THR A 409 17.90 -8.97 24.12
CA THR A 409 17.57 -9.16 22.70
C THR A 409 17.14 -10.60 22.41
N LYS A 410 17.83 -11.59 23.00
CA LYS A 410 17.44 -13.02 22.88
C LYS A 410 16.04 -13.29 23.44
N LYS A 411 15.71 -12.74 24.62
CA LYS A 411 14.37 -12.87 25.22
C LYS A 411 13.30 -12.20 24.34
N THR A 412 13.58 -11.00 23.83
CA THR A 412 12.65 -10.29 22.92
C THR A 412 12.41 -11.10 21.65
N LEU A 413 13.44 -11.63 21.01
CA LEU A 413 13.32 -12.50 19.83
C LEU A 413 12.52 -13.77 20.14
N GLY A 414 12.73 -14.39 21.30
CA GLY A 414 11.93 -15.53 21.75
C GLY A 414 10.44 -15.19 21.90
N SER A 415 10.13 -14.01 22.46
CA SER A 415 8.75 -13.50 22.57
C SER A 415 8.13 -13.25 21.19
N ILE A 416 8.88 -12.62 20.27
CA ILE A 416 8.46 -12.39 18.87
C ILE A 416 8.09 -13.72 18.19
N ILE A 417 8.96 -14.74 18.30
CA ILE A 417 8.71 -16.08 17.73
C ILE A 417 7.45 -16.70 18.34
N ASN A 418 7.25 -16.57 19.64
CA ASN A 418 6.07 -17.13 20.31
C ASN A 418 4.78 -16.46 19.79
N LEU A 419 4.75 -15.13 19.74
CA LEU A 419 3.61 -14.37 19.21
C LEU A 419 3.28 -14.76 17.76
N LEU A 420 4.30 -14.81 16.90
CA LEU A 420 4.14 -15.19 15.49
C LEU A 420 3.68 -16.65 15.35
N SER A 421 4.16 -17.55 16.20
CA SER A 421 3.79 -18.97 16.16
C SER A 421 2.36 -19.21 16.62
N GLU A 422 1.96 -18.61 17.74
CA GLU A 422 0.58 -18.69 18.22
C GLU A 422 -0.40 -18.10 17.20
N ALA A 423 -0.03 -17.00 16.53
CA ALA A 423 -0.85 -16.42 15.47
C ALA A 423 -0.92 -17.34 14.23
N TRP A 424 0.21 -17.91 13.80
CA TRP A 424 0.27 -18.79 12.63
C TRP A 424 -0.53 -20.08 12.84
N GLU A 425 -0.44 -20.72 14.00
CA GLU A 425 -1.16 -21.97 14.27
C GLU A 425 -2.69 -21.81 14.18
N LYS A 426 -3.24 -20.59 14.36
CA LYS A 426 -4.67 -20.32 14.16
C LYS A 426 -5.12 -20.38 12.71
N ILE A 427 -4.23 -20.04 11.77
CA ILE A 427 -4.56 -19.93 10.34
C ILE A 427 -3.92 -21.04 9.51
N LYS A 428 -3.02 -21.82 10.10
CA LYS A 428 -2.33 -22.93 9.43
C LYS A 428 -3.33 -23.96 8.90
N GLY A 429 -3.19 -24.30 7.61
CA GLY A 429 -4.12 -25.19 6.92
C GLY A 429 -5.48 -24.56 6.57
N LYS A 430 -5.64 -23.25 6.78
CA LYS A 430 -6.82 -22.48 6.38
C LYS A 430 -6.54 -21.70 5.12
N ASP A 431 -7.60 -21.34 4.39
CA ASP A 431 -7.52 -20.52 3.18
C ASP A 431 -6.76 -19.21 3.42
N LEU A 432 -6.89 -18.61 4.60
CA LEU A 432 -6.23 -17.35 4.96
C LEU A 432 -4.69 -17.43 4.96
N ALA A 433 -4.10 -18.62 5.18
CA ALA A 433 -2.66 -18.80 5.33
C ALA A 433 -1.84 -18.20 4.17
N LYS A 434 -2.30 -18.38 2.93
CA LYS A 434 -1.60 -17.90 1.74
C LYS A 434 -1.56 -16.39 1.62
N TYR A 435 -2.54 -15.68 2.19
CA TYR A 435 -2.59 -14.21 2.20
C TYR A 435 -1.80 -13.60 3.37
N LYS A 436 -1.28 -14.44 4.27
CA LYS A 436 -0.54 -14.06 5.48
C LYS A 436 0.86 -14.68 5.53
N SER A 437 1.38 -15.11 4.39
CA SER A 437 2.77 -15.56 4.16
C SER A 437 3.83 -14.62 4.77
N PHE A 438 3.61 -13.31 4.79
CA PHE A 438 4.52 -12.34 5.41
C PHE A 438 4.73 -12.56 6.92
N TRP A 439 3.81 -13.25 7.60
CA TRP A 439 3.97 -13.61 9.02
C TRP A 439 5.12 -14.61 9.20
N LEU A 440 5.22 -15.58 8.27
CA LEU A 440 6.31 -16.56 8.24
C LEU A 440 7.65 -15.88 7.99
N VAL A 441 7.70 -14.90 7.09
CA VAL A 441 8.94 -14.17 6.78
C VAL A 441 9.46 -13.39 7.98
N ASN A 442 8.56 -12.75 8.74
CA ASN A 442 8.94 -12.08 9.98
C ASN A 442 9.42 -13.05 11.06
N ARG A 443 8.82 -14.26 11.12
CA ARG A 443 9.26 -15.31 12.05
C ARG A 443 10.60 -15.91 11.62
N ALA A 444 10.82 -16.11 10.33
CA ALA A 444 12.09 -16.55 9.76
C ALA A 444 13.22 -15.56 10.09
N LYS A 445 12.97 -14.25 9.98
CA LYS A 445 13.92 -13.22 10.43
C LYS A 445 14.26 -13.37 11.90
N ALA A 446 13.27 -13.56 12.77
CA ALA A 446 13.51 -13.75 14.20
C ALA A 446 14.30 -15.04 14.51
N TYR A 447 13.98 -16.15 13.84
CA TYR A 447 14.75 -17.41 13.94
C TYR A 447 16.19 -17.24 13.47
N ARG A 448 16.39 -16.58 12.32
CA ARG A 448 17.72 -16.27 11.77
C ARG A 448 18.55 -15.46 12.75
N LEU A 449 17.98 -14.42 13.36
CA LEU A 449 18.66 -13.60 14.36
C LEU A 449 19.06 -14.38 15.63
N LEU A 450 18.35 -15.47 15.95
CA LEU A 450 18.73 -16.41 17.01
C LEU A 450 19.67 -17.53 16.54
N ASN A 451 20.14 -17.49 15.30
CA ASN A 451 20.94 -18.53 14.64
C ASN A 451 20.22 -19.89 14.55
N ASN A 452 18.88 -19.89 14.55
CA ASN A 452 18.06 -21.08 14.27
C ASN A 452 17.73 -21.14 12.77
N LEU A 453 18.75 -21.43 11.96
CA LEU A 453 18.65 -21.37 10.50
C LEU A 453 17.72 -22.44 9.91
N SER A 454 17.60 -23.60 10.56
CA SER A 454 16.70 -24.67 10.12
C SER A 454 15.23 -24.24 10.14
N ASP A 455 14.78 -23.61 11.23
CA ASP A 455 13.38 -23.17 11.32
C ASP A 455 13.13 -21.90 10.48
N ALA A 456 14.14 -21.02 10.38
CA ALA A 456 14.09 -19.90 9.45
C ALA A 456 13.91 -20.38 7.99
N GLU A 457 14.63 -21.41 7.59
CA GLU A 457 14.57 -22.01 6.26
C GLU A 457 13.19 -22.60 5.95
N LYS A 458 12.60 -23.35 6.90
CA LYS A 458 11.24 -23.90 6.74
C LYS A 458 10.19 -22.80 6.52
N ASP A 459 10.26 -21.73 7.30
CA ASP A 459 9.29 -20.64 7.23
C ASP A 459 9.41 -19.87 5.90
N ILE A 460 10.63 -19.54 5.47
CA ILE A 460 10.82 -18.80 4.22
C ILE A 460 10.47 -19.65 2.99
N ASP A 461 10.72 -20.97 3.03
CA ASP A 461 10.34 -21.87 1.94
C ASP A 461 8.82 -21.98 1.83
N LEU A 462 8.12 -22.05 2.96
CA LEU A 462 6.65 -22.03 2.96
C LEU A 462 6.10 -20.67 2.48
N ALA A 463 6.74 -19.55 2.83
CA ALA A 463 6.34 -18.25 2.31
C ALA A 463 6.54 -18.14 0.79
N LEU A 464 7.67 -18.65 0.26
CA LEU A 464 7.95 -18.73 -1.17
C LEU A 464 7.05 -19.73 -1.91
N TYR A 465 6.56 -20.76 -1.24
CA TYR A 465 5.54 -21.63 -1.82
C TYR A 465 4.25 -20.85 -2.13
N TYR A 466 3.83 -19.93 -1.25
CA TYR A 466 2.66 -19.08 -1.49
C TYR A 466 2.94 -17.93 -2.45
N GLU A 467 4.12 -17.29 -2.37
CA GLU A 467 4.51 -16.16 -3.22
C GLU A 467 5.91 -16.37 -3.84
N PRO A 468 6.03 -17.18 -4.91
CA PRO A 468 7.32 -17.64 -5.43
C PRO A 468 8.19 -16.57 -6.11
N ASP A 469 7.57 -15.44 -6.48
CA ASP A 469 8.20 -14.32 -7.16
C ASP A 469 8.33 -13.06 -6.28
N ASN A 470 7.98 -13.15 -4.99
CA ASN A 470 8.06 -12.01 -4.08
C ASN A 470 9.54 -11.61 -3.85
N PRO A 471 9.96 -10.38 -4.21
CA PRO A 471 11.36 -9.98 -4.14
C PRO A 471 11.95 -10.05 -2.73
N GLU A 472 11.17 -9.66 -1.72
CA GLU A 472 11.62 -9.65 -0.34
C GLU A 472 11.85 -11.07 0.18
N TYR A 473 10.99 -12.01 -0.23
CA TYR A 473 11.09 -13.41 0.22
C TYR A 473 12.27 -14.10 -0.45
N ILE A 474 12.50 -13.83 -1.73
CA ILE A 474 13.68 -14.32 -2.46
C ILE A 474 14.95 -13.79 -1.81
N PHE A 475 14.97 -12.51 -1.43
CA PHE A 475 16.13 -11.91 -0.77
C PHE A 475 16.38 -12.53 0.61
N GLU A 476 15.34 -12.66 1.44
CA GLU A 476 15.47 -13.27 2.77
C GLU A 476 15.91 -14.75 2.67
N LYS A 477 15.38 -15.52 1.70
CA LYS A 477 15.84 -16.89 1.43
C LYS A 477 17.31 -16.90 1.02
N ALA A 478 17.77 -15.96 0.20
CA ALA A 478 19.17 -15.88 -0.18
C ALA A 478 20.07 -15.63 1.05
N ILE A 479 19.65 -14.74 1.97
CA ILE A 479 20.40 -14.47 3.20
C ILE A 479 20.47 -15.72 4.09
N ILE A 480 19.31 -16.36 4.35
CA ILE A 480 19.24 -17.60 5.14
C ILE A 480 20.10 -18.69 4.49
N SER A 481 20.06 -18.84 3.16
CA SER A 481 20.84 -19.85 2.45
C SER A 481 22.34 -19.60 2.56
N PHE A 482 22.78 -18.34 2.50
CA PHE A 482 24.18 -17.96 2.70
C PHE A 482 24.64 -18.27 4.13
N GLU A 483 23.87 -17.82 5.13
CA GLU A 483 24.18 -18.05 6.55
C GLU A 483 24.15 -19.54 6.90
N ASN A 484 23.30 -20.34 6.24
CA ASN A 484 23.23 -21.79 6.39
C ASN A 484 24.26 -22.55 5.54
N ASN A 485 25.21 -21.85 4.90
CA ASN A 485 26.24 -22.40 4.02
C ASN A 485 25.69 -23.24 2.84
N ASN A 486 24.44 -23.00 2.44
CA ASN A 486 23.81 -23.60 1.26
C ASN A 486 24.20 -22.82 0.00
N LEU A 487 25.48 -22.88 -0.37
CA LEU A 487 26.04 -22.10 -1.48
C LEU A 487 25.51 -22.52 -2.85
N ASP A 488 24.99 -23.75 -3.00
CA ASP A 488 24.40 -24.22 -4.25
C ASP A 488 23.06 -23.54 -4.56
N TYR A 489 22.41 -22.93 -3.57
CA TYR A 489 21.21 -22.13 -3.77
C TYR A 489 21.42 -21.00 -4.80
N PHE A 490 22.58 -20.34 -4.76
CA PHE A 490 22.90 -19.16 -5.57
C PHE A 490 22.97 -19.45 -7.08
N PRO A 491 23.80 -20.39 -7.58
CA PRO A 491 23.80 -20.74 -9.00
C PRO A 491 22.46 -21.31 -9.45
N ASN A 492 21.80 -22.13 -8.61
CA ASN A 492 20.50 -22.74 -8.95
C ASN A 492 19.36 -21.71 -9.08
N ASN A 493 19.43 -20.60 -8.34
CA ASN A 493 18.39 -19.56 -8.33
C ASN A 493 18.88 -18.22 -8.89
N ARG A 494 20.00 -18.21 -9.62
CA ARG A 494 20.67 -17.00 -10.09
C ARG A 494 19.75 -16.03 -10.80
N LYS A 495 18.94 -16.52 -11.74
CA LYS A 495 17.98 -15.68 -12.50
C LYS A 495 16.97 -14.97 -11.58
N LYS A 496 16.51 -15.65 -10.51
CA LYS A 496 15.58 -15.05 -9.54
C LYS A 496 16.28 -13.96 -8.71
N ILE A 497 17.50 -14.24 -8.24
CA ILE A 497 18.29 -13.28 -7.46
C ILE A 497 18.67 -12.06 -8.31
N GLU A 498 19.09 -12.26 -9.56
CA GLU A 498 19.42 -11.14 -10.47
C GLU A 498 18.19 -10.27 -10.77
N LYS A 499 17.01 -10.88 -10.94
CA LYS A 499 15.76 -10.16 -11.20
C LYS A 499 15.38 -9.21 -10.05
N ILE A 500 15.69 -9.58 -8.81
CA ILE A 500 15.32 -8.76 -7.65
C ILE A 500 16.32 -7.62 -7.40
N ILE A 501 17.50 -7.59 -8.03
CA ILE A 501 18.50 -6.51 -7.86
C ILE A 501 17.91 -5.14 -8.24
N ASP A 502 17.02 -5.09 -9.24
CA ASP A 502 16.39 -3.84 -9.66
C ASP A 502 15.49 -3.24 -8.57
N VAL A 503 14.89 -4.08 -7.72
CA VAL A 503 13.97 -3.69 -6.65
C VAL A 503 14.67 -3.62 -5.30
N ILE A 504 15.62 -4.53 -5.05
CA ILE A 504 16.44 -4.66 -3.84
C ILE A 504 17.92 -4.67 -4.24
N PRO A 505 18.52 -3.50 -4.53
CA PRO A 505 19.88 -3.42 -5.03
C PRO A 505 20.94 -4.05 -4.12
N GLN A 506 20.70 -4.11 -2.80
CA GLN A 506 21.61 -4.72 -1.84
C GLN A 506 21.83 -6.23 -2.10
N SER A 507 20.90 -6.90 -2.77
CA SER A 507 21.00 -8.32 -3.11
C SER A 507 22.20 -8.65 -4.00
N VAL A 508 22.74 -7.68 -4.75
CA VAL A 508 23.94 -7.86 -5.57
C VAL A 508 25.18 -8.18 -4.73
N LEU A 509 25.31 -7.59 -3.55
CA LEU A 509 26.45 -7.83 -2.66
C LEU A 509 26.47 -9.28 -2.20
N LEU A 510 25.30 -9.75 -1.75
CA LEU A 510 25.14 -11.13 -1.29
C LEU A 510 25.37 -12.14 -2.41
N LEU A 511 24.82 -11.87 -3.61
CA LEU A 511 25.07 -12.71 -4.78
C LEU A 511 26.56 -12.77 -5.12
N ALA A 512 27.22 -11.62 -5.22
CA ALA A 512 28.64 -11.54 -5.53
C ALA A 512 29.49 -12.25 -4.47
N GLU A 513 29.20 -12.03 -3.19
CA GLU A 513 29.91 -12.66 -2.08
C GLU A 513 29.77 -14.18 -2.11
N ALA A 514 28.54 -14.70 -2.26
CA ALA A 514 28.30 -16.14 -2.36
C ALA A 514 29.01 -16.79 -3.57
N ILE A 515 28.94 -16.16 -4.75
CA ILE A 515 29.60 -16.66 -5.96
C ILE A 515 31.13 -16.63 -5.80
N SER A 516 31.68 -15.59 -5.15
CA SER A 516 33.13 -15.44 -4.96
C SER A 516 33.81 -16.59 -4.20
N LEU A 517 33.03 -17.35 -3.42
CA LEU A 517 33.54 -18.51 -2.67
C LEU A 517 33.90 -19.69 -3.58
N LYS A 518 33.34 -19.75 -4.79
CA LYS A 518 33.62 -20.80 -5.79
C LYS A 518 34.23 -20.24 -7.08
N ASP A 519 33.85 -19.04 -7.48
CA ASP A 519 34.23 -18.41 -8.74
C ASP A 519 34.43 -16.89 -8.56
N ILE A 520 35.68 -16.49 -8.34
CA ILE A 520 36.05 -15.09 -8.09
C ILE A 520 35.88 -14.26 -9.38
N GLU A 521 36.20 -14.81 -10.54
CA GLU A 521 36.10 -14.11 -11.83
C GLU A 521 34.64 -13.75 -12.14
N GLU A 522 33.72 -14.70 -11.93
CA GLU A 522 32.31 -14.45 -12.15
C GLU A 522 31.73 -13.42 -11.17
N SER A 523 32.19 -13.44 -9.90
CA SER A 523 31.81 -12.43 -8.92
C SER A 523 32.28 -11.02 -9.33
N ILE A 524 33.51 -10.91 -9.85
CA ILE A 524 34.05 -9.66 -10.42
C ILE A 524 33.15 -9.20 -11.57
N ASN A 525 32.79 -10.08 -12.51
CA ASN A 525 31.92 -9.74 -13.64
C ASN A 525 30.53 -9.23 -13.20
N ILE A 526 29.93 -9.85 -12.18
CA ILE A 526 28.65 -9.42 -11.60
C ILE A 526 28.77 -7.99 -11.05
N LEU A 527 29.82 -7.70 -10.27
CA LEU A 527 30.02 -6.38 -9.67
C LEU A 527 30.37 -5.31 -10.71
N LEU A 528 31.18 -5.64 -11.71
CA LEU A 528 31.49 -4.73 -12.83
C LEU A 528 30.22 -4.36 -13.59
N LYS A 529 29.40 -5.34 -13.94
CA LYS A 529 28.12 -5.12 -14.61
C LYS A 529 27.16 -4.28 -13.76
N TYR A 530 27.13 -4.51 -12.45
CA TYR A 530 26.28 -3.74 -11.54
C TYR A 530 26.72 -2.28 -11.40
N LEU A 531 28.03 -2.04 -11.30
CA LEU A 531 28.61 -0.71 -11.10
C LEU A 531 28.65 0.14 -12.38
N ASP A 532 28.55 -0.47 -13.55
CA ASP A 532 28.57 0.24 -14.84
C ASP A 532 27.51 1.36 -14.89
N GLY A 533 27.97 2.60 -15.10
CA GLY A 533 27.12 3.79 -15.15
C GLY A 533 26.42 4.18 -13.84
N LYS A 534 26.80 3.61 -12.68
CA LYS A 534 26.22 3.96 -11.37
C LYS A 534 27.00 5.07 -10.66
N ASP A 535 26.29 5.89 -9.87
CA ASP A 535 26.91 6.89 -9.00
C ASP A 535 27.61 6.22 -7.80
N LEU A 536 28.94 6.25 -7.79
CA LEU A 536 29.78 5.69 -6.73
C LEU A 536 29.70 6.46 -5.41
N ASN A 537 29.02 7.61 -5.34
CA ASN A 537 28.82 8.32 -4.08
C ASN A 537 27.75 7.69 -3.19
N LEU A 538 26.86 6.89 -3.77
CA LEU A 538 25.82 6.17 -3.04
C LEU A 538 26.44 5.08 -2.14
N LYS A 539 25.97 4.99 -0.89
CA LYS A 539 26.51 4.08 0.13
C LYS A 539 26.67 2.64 -0.37
N LEU A 540 25.63 2.08 -0.98
CA LEU A 540 25.65 0.72 -1.52
C LEU A 540 26.70 0.54 -2.62
N ASN A 541 26.82 1.50 -3.53
CA ASN A 541 27.78 1.39 -4.64
C ASN A 541 29.22 1.50 -4.12
N LYS A 542 29.46 2.25 -3.03
CA LYS A 542 30.75 2.22 -2.32
C LYS A 542 31.04 0.85 -1.73
N GLU A 543 30.04 0.19 -1.15
CA GLU A 543 30.19 -1.16 -0.61
C GLU A 543 30.46 -2.19 -1.72
N ALA A 544 29.75 -2.10 -2.85
CA ALA A 544 29.99 -2.95 -4.02
C ALA A 544 31.38 -2.71 -4.63
N LEU A 545 31.82 -1.45 -4.73
CA LEU A 545 33.17 -1.12 -5.18
C LEU A 545 34.24 -1.64 -4.23
N ARG A 546 34.02 -1.55 -2.91
CA ARG A 546 34.93 -2.12 -1.91
C ARG A 546 35.05 -3.63 -2.05
N LEU A 547 33.92 -4.33 -2.22
CA LEU A 547 33.92 -5.77 -2.46
C LEU A 547 34.68 -6.11 -3.76
N LEU A 548 34.41 -5.38 -4.84
CA LEU A 548 35.11 -5.55 -6.11
C LEU A 548 36.63 -5.37 -5.97
N ILE A 549 37.07 -4.29 -5.32
CA ILE A 549 38.50 -4.04 -5.06
C ILE A 549 39.12 -5.20 -4.28
N ASN A 550 38.44 -5.67 -3.23
CA ASN A 550 38.92 -6.79 -2.42
C ASN A 550 39.05 -8.08 -3.24
N LEU A 551 38.12 -8.35 -4.15
CA LEU A 551 38.16 -9.52 -5.03
C LEU A 551 39.26 -9.41 -6.10
N LEU A 552 39.42 -8.24 -6.71
CA LEU A 552 40.50 -7.98 -7.68
C LEU A 552 41.89 -8.13 -7.04
N LEU A 553 42.06 -7.74 -5.77
CA LEU A 553 43.32 -7.93 -5.03
C LEU A 553 43.59 -9.41 -4.68
N LYS A 554 42.54 -10.24 -4.57
CA LYS A 554 42.66 -11.67 -4.28
C LYS A 554 42.91 -12.51 -5.55
N ASN A 555 42.63 -11.98 -6.74
CA ASN A 555 42.79 -12.71 -7.99
C ASN A 555 44.07 -12.26 -8.74
N GLU A 556 45.06 -13.16 -8.82
CA GLU A 556 46.38 -12.89 -9.39
C GLU A 556 46.31 -12.43 -10.87
N ASP A 557 45.35 -12.95 -11.64
CA ASP A 557 45.16 -12.62 -13.06
C ASP A 557 44.68 -11.16 -13.26
N TYR A 558 44.00 -10.61 -12.27
CA TYR A 558 43.46 -9.25 -12.31
C TYR A 558 44.37 -8.21 -11.65
N PHE A 559 45.38 -8.63 -10.90
CA PHE A 559 46.33 -7.73 -10.24
C PHE A 559 47.03 -6.80 -11.25
N PHE A 560 47.40 -7.33 -12.42
CA PHE A 560 48.07 -6.55 -13.49
C PHE A 560 47.15 -5.56 -14.20
N ASN A 561 45.83 -5.82 -14.23
CA ASN A 561 44.83 -4.97 -14.86
C ASN A 561 44.05 -4.09 -13.86
N PHE A 562 44.36 -4.20 -12.57
CA PHE A 562 43.67 -3.55 -11.45
C PHE A 562 43.43 -2.04 -11.72
N PHE A 563 44.49 -1.29 -12.02
CA PHE A 563 44.39 0.15 -12.26
C PHE A 563 43.60 0.50 -13.52
N SER A 564 43.60 -0.37 -14.54
CA SER A 564 42.83 -0.16 -15.77
C SER A 564 41.33 -0.36 -15.53
N ILE A 565 40.97 -1.39 -14.78
CA ILE A 565 39.59 -1.72 -14.44
C ILE A 565 38.99 -0.65 -13.53
N ILE A 566 39.72 -0.24 -12.48
CA ILE A 566 39.26 0.81 -11.57
C ILE A 566 39.10 2.16 -12.29
N ARG A 567 39.99 2.50 -13.24
CA ARG A 567 39.85 3.71 -14.08
C ARG A 567 38.67 3.69 -15.05
N LYS A 568 38.10 2.52 -15.35
CA LYS A 568 36.88 2.44 -16.17
C LYS A 568 35.61 2.68 -15.36
N ILE A 569 35.69 2.51 -14.04
CA ILE A 569 34.54 2.59 -13.13
C ILE A 569 34.47 3.96 -12.45
N ILE A 570 35.61 4.54 -12.09
CA ILE A 570 35.77 5.90 -11.55
C ILE A 570 35.88 6.89 -12.70
#